data_AF-A0A127Q745-F1
#
_entry.id   AF-A0A127Q745-F1
#
_cell.length_a   1.000
_cell.length_b   1.000
_cell.length_c   1.000
_cell.angle_alpha   90.00
_cell.angle_beta   90.00
_cell.angle_gamma   90.00
#
_symmetry.space_group_name_H-M   'P 1'
#
loop_
_entity.id
_entity.type
_entity.pdbx_description
1 polymer ?
#
loop_
_entity_poly.entity_id
_entity_poly.type
_entity_poly.pdbx_seq_one_letter_code
_entity_poly.pdbx_strand_id
1 'polypeptide(L)'
;MKTYANDPFLKDSVNKILGLATLTLYGVNVQLAVDGVVDNVFHYLTTSKPRDPDAFLLAFKSALMTLADRADDSMTSYRKTLHDAALLIRMTRIPPHMKSVDSTQIASLFQKFQLKMGHL
;
A
#
# COMPACT_ATOMS: atom_id res chain seq x y z
N MET A 1 1.98 0.80 22.45
CA MET A 1 1.70 0.54 21.02
C MET A 1 1.16 1.84 20.43
N LYS A 2 1.88 2.52 19.52
CA LYS A 2 1.37 3.76 18.91
C LYS A 2 0.17 3.39 18.05
N THR A 3 -1.00 3.89 18.40
CA THR A 3 -2.26 3.60 17.70
C THR A 3 -2.48 4.64 16.60
N TYR A 4 -2.77 4.18 15.38
CA TYR A 4 -3.22 5.03 14.27
C TYR A 4 -4.45 5.87 14.62
N ALA A 5 -5.24 5.42 15.60
CA ALA A 5 -6.45 6.09 16.09
C ALA A 5 -6.19 7.51 16.63
N ASN A 6 -4.96 7.81 17.06
CA ASN A 6 -4.57 9.15 17.53
C ASN A 6 -4.10 10.07 16.41
N ASP A 7 -4.04 9.59 15.17
CA ASP A 7 -3.66 10.38 14.00
C ASP A 7 -4.92 10.73 13.18
N PRO A 8 -5.37 12.01 13.21
CA PRO A 8 -6.60 12.41 12.51
C PRO A 8 -6.55 12.15 11.00
N PHE A 9 -5.37 12.25 10.38
CA PHE A 9 -5.22 12.03 8.95
C PHE A 9 -5.40 10.55 8.60
N LEU A 10 -4.81 9.64 9.39
CA LEU A 10 -4.99 8.21 9.18
C LEU A 10 -6.43 7.78 9.43
N LYS A 11 -7.08 8.32 10.47
CA LYS A 11 -8.50 8.07 10.75
C LYS A 11 -9.39 8.52 9.60
N ASP A 12 -9.17 9.72 9.07
CA ASP A 12 -9.90 10.24 7.92
C ASP A 12 -9.66 9.39 6.66
N SER A 13 -8.42 8.92 6.45
CA SER A 13 -8.08 8.05 5.33
C SER A 13 -8.79 6.70 5.40
N VAL A 14 -8.94 6.11 6.60
CA VAL A 14 -9.77 4.89 6.78
C VAL A 14 -11.22 5.20 6.40
N ASN A 15 -11.78 6.30 6.89
CA ASN A 15 -13.17 6.68 6.59
C ASN A 15 -13.40 6.90 5.09
N LYS A 16 -12.46 7.51 4.39
CA LYS A 16 -12.50 7.66 2.93
C LYS A 16 -12.54 6.31 2.22
N ILE A 17 -11.67 5.38 2.61
CA ILE A 17 -11.68 4.03 2.05
C ILE A 17 -13.01 3.31 2.35
N LEU A 18 -13.59 3.47 3.54
CA LEU A 18 -14.91 2.91 3.87
C LEU A 18 -16.03 3.50 3.00
N GLY A 19 -15.99 4.81 2.77
CA GLY A 19 -16.91 5.48 1.85
C GLY A 19 -16.81 4.92 0.43
N LEU A 20 -15.58 4.78 -0.08
CA LEU A 20 -15.33 4.19 -1.40
C LEU A 20 -15.78 2.73 -1.48
N ALA A 21 -15.47 1.92 -0.45
CA ALA A 21 -15.93 0.54 -0.38
C ALA A 21 -17.47 0.46 -0.40
N THR A 22 -18.15 1.39 0.28
CA THR A 22 -19.63 1.47 0.26
C THR A 22 -20.16 1.75 -1.15
N LEU A 23 -19.51 2.62 -1.92
CA LEU A 23 -19.91 2.90 -3.30
C LEU A 23 -19.83 1.66 -4.20
N THR A 24 -18.94 0.71 -3.92
CA THR A 24 -18.84 -0.53 -4.70
C THR A 24 -20.05 -1.44 -4.56
N LEU A 25 -20.80 -1.33 -3.46
CA LEU A 25 -22.07 -2.05 -3.28
C LEU A 25 -23.13 -1.60 -4.28
N TYR A 26 -22.97 -0.39 -4.84
CA TYR A 26 -23.82 0.17 -5.88
C TYR A 26 -23.22 0.00 -7.29
N GLY A 27 -22.16 -0.78 -7.45
CA GLY A 27 -21.50 -1.03 -8.74
C GLY A 27 -20.56 0.08 -9.21
N VAL A 28 -20.22 1.04 -8.35
CA VAL A 28 -19.25 2.10 -8.69
C VAL A 28 -17.83 1.55 -8.67
N ASN A 29 -17.06 1.83 -9.73
CA ASN A 29 -15.63 1.53 -9.74
C ASN A 29 -14.85 2.61 -8.98
N VAL A 30 -14.17 2.21 -7.90
CA VAL A 30 -13.45 3.12 -6.99
C VAL A 30 -11.94 2.91 -6.97
N GLN A 31 -11.39 2.06 -7.85
CA GLN A 31 -9.99 1.64 -7.78
C GLN A 31 -9.02 2.84 -7.74
N LEU A 32 -9.15 3.77 -8.69
CA LEU A 32 -8.30 4.96 -8.77
C LEU A 32 -8.40 5.86 -7.53
N ALA A 33 -9.60 5.95 -6.94
CA ALA A 33 -9.82 6.74 -5.74
C ALA A 33 -9.18 6.08 -4.51
N VAL A 34 -9.24 4.74 -4.42
CA VAL A 34 -8.57 3.97 -3.37
C VAL A 34 -7.06 4.12 -3.48
N ASP A 35 -6.50 3.95 -4.67
CA ASP A 35 -5.07 4.13 -4.94
C ASP A 35 -4.60 5.53 -4.48
N GLY A 36 -5.36 6.58 -4.84
CA GLY A 36 -5.06 7.96 -4.43
C GLY A 36 -5.10 8.19 -2.92
N VAL A 37 -6.02 7.55 -2.19
CA VAL A 37 -6.04 7.63 -0.71
C VAL A 37 -4.82 6.94 -0.11
N VAL A 38 -4.45 5.77 -0.62
CA VAL A 38 -3.28 5.02 -0.15
C VAL A 38 -1.99 5.81 -0.42
N ASP A 39 -1.84 6.40 -1.60
CA ASP A 39 -0.68 7.24 -1.95
C ASP A 39 -0.57 8.47 -1.04
N ASN A 40 -1.70 9.10 -0.71
CA ASN A 40 -1.74 10.21 0.24
C ASN A 40 -1.30 9.79 1.64
N VAL A 41 -1.65 8.58 2.10
CA VAL A 41 -1.18 8.02 3.38
C VAL A 41 0.33 7.80 3.36
N PHE A 42 0.87 7.23 2.29
CA PHE A 42 2.32 7.08 2.14
C PHE A 42 3.04 8.43 2.15
N HIS A 43 2.54 9.41 1.39
CA HIS A 43 3.12 10.75 1.37
C HIS A 43 3.05 11.44 2.74
N TYR A 44 1.91 11.35 3.42
CA TYR A 44 1.75 11.92 4.76
C TYR A 44 2.72 11.32 5.76
N LEU A 45 2.87 9.99 5.80
CA LEU A 45 3.71 9.31 6.78
C LEU A 45 5.20 9.52 6.52
N THR A 46 5.62 9.52 5.25
CA THR A 46 7.02 9.79 4.87
C THR A 46 7.43 11.22 5.20
N THR A 47 6.53 12.20 5.04
CA THR A 47 6.81 13.62 5.32
C THR A 47 6.66 13.96 6.80
N SER A 48 5.60 13.48 7.47
CA SER A 48 5.20 13.94 8.81
C SER A 48 5.68 13.04 9.94
N LYS A 49 5.99 11.77 9.67
CA LYS A 49 6.35 10.75 10.66
C LYS A 49 7.63 9.97 10.28
N PRO A 50 8.74 10.64 9.89
CA PRO A 50 9.91 9.98 9.29
C PRO A 50 10.61 8.97 10.21
N ARG A 51 10.41 9.06 11.53
CA ARG A 51 11.04 8.14 12.49
C ARG A 51 10.42 6.74 12.52
N ASP A 52 9.15 6.59 12.13
CA ASP A 52 8.43 5.33 12.31
C ASP A 52 7.25 5.14 11.31
N PRO A 53 7.43 5.40 10.01
CA PRO A 53 6.34 5.32 9.04
C PRO A 53 5.79 3.89 8.91
N ASP A 54 6.64 2.88 9.05
CA ASP A 54 6.28 1.47 8.90
C ASP A 54 5.29 0.99 9.98
N ALA A 55 5.44 1.46 11.23
CA ALA A 55 4.49 1.11 12.29
C ALA A 55 3.11 1.71 12.05
N PHE A 56 3.03 2.93 11.52
CA PHE A 56 1.76 3.55 11.16
C PHE A 56 1.12 2.88 9.94
N LEU A 57 1.91 2.50 8.93
CA LEU A 57 1.44 1.74 7.78
C LEU A 57 0.92 0.35 8.20
N LEU A 58 1.62 -0.35 9.09
CA LEU A 58 1.16 -1.62 9.65
C LEU A 58 -0.20 -1.45 10.32
N ALA A 59 -0.31 -0.46 11.21
CA ALA A 59 -1.53 -0.21 11.96
C ALA A 59 -2.71 0.15 11.03
N PHE A 60 -2.45 0.96 10.00
CA PHE A 60 -3.43 1.31 8.97
C PHE A 60 -3.87 0.07 8.17
N LYS A 61 -2.92 -0.76 7.73
CA LYS A 61 -3.20 -2.04 7.04
C LYS A 61 -4.03 -2.99 7.89
N SER A 62 -3.65 -3.19 9.15
CA SER A 62 -4.37 -4.06 10.08
C SER A 62 -5.80 -3.59 10.33
N ALA A 63 -6.02 -2.27 10.37
CA ALA A 63 -7.36 -1.71 10.50
C ALA A 63 -8.25 -2.07 9.29
N LEU A 64 -7.73 -1.91 8.06
CA LEU A 64 -8.45 -2.25 6.83
C LEU A 64 -8.77 -3.75 6.75
N MET A 65 -7.80 -4.62 7.06
CA MET A 65 -8.01 -6.07 7.13
C MET A 65 -9.10 -6.43 8.14
N THR A 66 -9.02 -5.88 9.36
CA THR A 66 -10.01 -6.13 10.42
C THR A 66 -11.41 -5.70 10.00
N LEU A 67 -11.53 -4.60 9.25
CA LEU A 67 -12.81 -4.13 8.73
C LEU A 67 -13.34 -5.04 7.61
N ALA A 68 -12.46 -5.54 6.73
CA ALA A 68 -12.81 -6.51 5.71
C ALA A 68 -13.29 -7.84 6.29
N ASP A 69 -12.67 -8.30 7.38
CA ASP A 69 -13.02 -9.55 8.08
C ASP A 69 -14.33 -9.44 8.86
N ARG A 70 -14.70 -8.23 9.30
CA ARG A 70 -15.95 -7.97 10.05
C ARG A 70 -17.15 -7.67 9.17
N ALA A 71 -16.92 -7.35 7.89
CA ALA A 71 -18.01 -7.09 6.96
C ALA A 71 -18.75 -8.39 6.64
N ASP A 72 -20.05 -8.28 6.41
CA ASP A 72 -20.92 -9.42 6.10
C ASP A 72 -20.45 -10.15 4.83
N ASP A 73 -20.59 -11.47 4.79
CA ASP A 73 -20.12 -12.30 3.68
C ASP A 73 -20.77 -11.93 2.34
N SER A 74 -22.00 -11.42 2.37
CA SER A 74 -22.74 -10.93 1.19
C SER A 74 -22.14 -9.66 0.59
N MET A 75 -21.32 -8.92 1.34
CA MET A 75 -20.72 -7.64 0.91
C MET A 75 -19.40 -7.86 0.16
N THR A 76 -19.38 -8.77 -0.83
CA THR A 76 -18.15 -9.24 -1.48
C THR A 76 -17.34 -8.09 -2.10
N SER A 77 -17.98 -7.16 -2.82
CA SER A 77 -17.29 -6.01 -3.44
C SER A 77 -16.66 -5.08 -2.40
N TYR A 78 -17.39 -4.78 -1.33
CA TYR A 78 -16.92 -3.96 -0.22
C TYR A 78 -15.70 -4.59 0.47
N ARG A 79 -15.81 -5.88 0.81
CA ARG A 79 -14.72 -6.66 1.42
C ARG A 79 -13.48 -6.65 0.53
N LYS A 80 -13.68 -6.92 -0.75
CA LYS A 80 -12.61 -6.90 -1.75
C LYS A 80 -11.92 -5.54 -1.79
N THR A 81 -12.67 -4.43 -1.83
CA THR A 81 -12.07 -3.09 -1.83
C THR A 81 -11.22 -2.80 -0.59
N LEU A 82 -11.69 -3.18 0.60
CA LEU A 82 -10.90 -3.03 1.83
C LEU A 82 -9.64 -3.90 1.79
N HIS A 83 -9.75 -5.12 1.28
CA HIS A 83 -8.63 -6.05 1.18
C HIS A 83 -7.60 -5.58 0.15
N ASP A 84 -8.04 -5.10 -1.01
CA ASP A 84 -7.21 -4.55 -2.07
C ASP A 84 -6.45 -3.31 -1.56
N ALA A 85 -7.15 -2.40 -0.86
CA ALA A 85 -6.52 -1.25 -0.22
C ALA A 85 -5.44 -1.67 0.80
N ALA A 86 -5.69 -2.72 1.59
CA ALA A 86 -4.72 -3.26 2.53
C ALA A 86 -3.50 -3.90 1.83
N LEU A 87 -3.68 -4.50 0.66
CA LEU A 87 -2.61 -5.11 -0.15
C LEU A 87 -1.72 -4.06 -0.83
N LEU A 88 -2.29 -2.90 -1.20
CA LEU A 88 -1.52 -1.76 -1.72
C LEU A 88 -0.53 -1.20 -0.69
N ILE A 89 -0.79 -1.41 0.60
CA ILE A 89 0.14 -1.10 1.68
C ILE A 89 1.25 -2.15 1.69
N ARG A 90 2.22 -1.97 0.78
CA ARG A 90 3.47 -2.73 0.76
C ARG A 90 4.33 -2.28 1.93
N MET A 91 4.44 -3.15 2.93
CA MET A 91 5.40 -2.97 4.02
C MET A 91 6.79 -3.33 3.52
N THR A 92 7.46 -2.41 2.84
CA THR A 92 8.92 -2.44 2.61
C THR A 92 9.39 -1.19 1.90
N ARG A 93 10.45 -0.58 2.44
CA ARG A 93 11.32 0.41 1.79
C ARG A 93 11.55 0.08 0.31
N ILE A 94 10.85 0.78 -0.58
CA ILE A 94 11.43 1.15 -1.87
C ILE A 94 11.28 2.67 -1.91
N PRO A 95 12.34 3.41 -1.60
CA PRO A 95 12.31 4.84 -1.81
C PRO A 95 11.88 5.14 -3.25
N PRO A 96 11.10 6.19 -3.51
CA PRO A 96 10.63 6.52 -4.85
C PRO A 96 11.76 6.72 -5.88
N HIS A 97 13.02 6.88 -5.43
CA HIS A 97 14.21 6.90 -6.29
C HIS A 97 14.72 5.52 -6.75
N MET A 98 14.09 4.41 -6.37
CA MET A 98 14.39 3.07 -6.89
C MET A 98 13.33 2.54 -7.85
N LYS A 99 12.46 3.41 -8.40
CA LYS A 99 11.71 3.11 -9.62
C LYS A 99 12.60 3.35 -10.85
N SER A 100 13.57 2.47 -11.07
CA SER A 100 14.19 2.11 -12.36
C SER A 100 15.59 1.53 -12.12
N VAL A 101 15.64 0.31 -11.56
CA VAL A 101 16.74 -0.54 -12.03
C VAL A 101 16.31 -1.01 -13.40
N ASP A 102 16.78 -0.29 -14.41
CA ASP A 102 16.61 -0.61 -15.82
C ASP A 102 17.01 -2.09 -16.00
N SER A 103 16.08 -2.92 -16.47
CA SER A 103 16.32 -4.36 -16.71
C SER A 103 17.54 -4.57 -17.63
N THR A 104 17.86 -3.56 -18.44
CA THR A 104 19.07 -3.50 -19.28
C THR A 104 20.36 -3.42 -18.45
N GLN A 105 20.37 -2.70 -17.32
CA GLN A 105 21.53 -2.66 -16.42
C GLN A 105 21.76 -4.01 -15.74
N ILE A 106 20.70 -4.68 -15.28
CA ILE A 106 20.78 -6.02 -14.70
C ILE A 106 21.31 -7.01 -15.74
N ALA A 107 20.79 -6.98 -16.97
CA ALA A 107 21.26 -7.82 -18.06
C ALA A 107 22.75 -7.59 -18.37
N SER A 108 23.22 -6.34 -18.38
CA SER A 108 24.63 -6.02 -18.62
C SER A 108 25.55 -6.49 -17.49
N LEU A 109 25.09 -6.45 -16.24
CA LEU A 109 25.82 -6.95 -15.07
C LEU A 109 25.96 -8.46 -15.10
N PHE A 110 24.90 -9.18 -15.46
CA PHE A 110 24.94 -10.63 -15.65
C PHE A 110 25.87 -11.01 -16.80
N GLN A 111 25.83 -10.29 -17.93
CA GLN A 111 26.72 -10.56 -19.06
C GLN A 111 28.20 -10.30 -18.73
N LYS A 112 28.51 -9.24 -17.97
CA LYS A 112 29.87 -8.99 -17.46
C LYS A 112 30.34 -10.07 -16.48
N PHE A 113 29.44 -10.59 -15.63
CA PHE A 113 29.78 -11.68 -14.70
C PHE A 113 30.06 -12.98 -15.43
N GLN A 114 29.27 -13.34 -16.45
CA GLN A 114 29.49 -14.53 -17.28
C GLN A 114 30.82 -14.45 -18.03
N LEU A 115 31.16 -13.29 -18.61
CA LEU A 115 32.46 -13.07 -19.26
C LEU A 115 33.65 -13.19 -18.31
N LYS A 116 33.48 -12.82 -17.03
CA LYS A 116 34.54 -12.90 -16.02
C LYS A 116 34.74 -14.32 -15.47
N MET A 117 33.71 -15.16 -15.53
CA MET A 117 33.76 -16.56 -15.10
C MET A 117 34.13 -17.54 -16.23
N GLY A 118 34.09 -17.10 -17.50
CA GLY A 118 34.48 -17.90 -18.68
C GLY A 118 35.97 -17.88 -19.02
N HIS A 119 36.82 -17.28 -18.18
CA HIS A 119 38.28 -17.23 -18.33
C HIS A 119 38.99 -17.92 -17.15
N LEU A 120 38.63 -19.18 -16.91
CA LEU A 120 39.39 -20.13 -16.10
C LEU A 120 39.72 -21.36 -16.96
#